data_AF-A0A1V5BNI9-F1
#
_entry.id   AF-A0A1V5BNI9-F1
#
_cell.length_a   1.000
_cell.length_b   1.000
_cell.length_c   1.000
_cell.angle_alpha   90.00
_cell.angle_beta   90.00
_cell.angle_gamma   90.00
#
_symmetry.space_group_name_H-M   'P 1'
#
loop_
_entity.id
_entity.type
_entity.pdbx_description
1 polymer ?
#
loop_
_entity_poly.entity_id
_entity_poly.type
_entity_poly.pdbx_seq_one_letter_code
_entity_poly.pdbx_strand_id
1 'polypeptide(L)'
;MPAYFPASTRFYTPRQRRQARRQLIDYEKVITLYRNLRAEMARQGLTGKQIAAAIEISPRAFSRRMTGKTEFELLEIKKLRNIFFSEHTFEYLFESD
;
A
#
# COMPACT_ATOMS: atom_id res chain seq x y z
N MET A 1 11.95 1.39 -21.48
CA MET A 1 11.02 2.50 -21.75
C MET A 1 9.61 2.04 -21.40
N PRO A 2 8.97 2.52 -20.32
CA PRO A 2 7.59 2.16 -20.04
C PRO A 2 6.71 2.74 -21.15
N ALA A 3 5.84 1.90 -21.72
CA ALA A 3 4.91 2.32 -22.77
C ALA A 3 3.96 3.38 -22.21
N TYR A 4 3.93 4.55 -22.86
CA TYR A 4 3.01 5.63 -22.56
C TYR A 4 1.59 5.20 -22.94
N PHE A 5 0.74 4.95 -21.94
CA PHE A 5 -0.68 4.63 -22.13
C PHE A 5 -1.48 5.93 -22.09
N PRO A 6 -2.08 6.38 -23.21
CA PRO A 6 -2.87 7.60 -23.21
C PRO A 6 -4.12 7.45 -22.35
N ALA A 7 -4.50 8.54 -21.66
CA ALA A 7 -5.65 8.60 -20.73
C ALA A 7 -7.02 8.31 -21.39
N SER A 8 -7.10 8.25 -22.73
CA SER A 8 -8.33 7.96 -23.47
C SER A 8 -8.39 6.51 -23.94
N THR A 9 -9.40 5.77 -23.49
CA THR A 9 -9.57 4.34 -23.77
C THR A 9 -10.15 4.00 -25.14
N ARG A 10 -10.47 5.03 -25.94
CA ARG A 10 -11.17 4.92 -27.23
C ARG A 10 -10.39 4.10 -28.28
N PHE A 11 -9.06 4.07 -28.17
CA PHE A 11 -8.17 3.41 -29.13
C PHE A 11 -7.63 2.04 -28.67
N TYR A 12 -8.08 1.50 -27.53
CA TYR A 12 -7.64 0.19 -27.06
C TYR A 12 -8.39 -0.97 -27.73
N THR A 13 -7.65 -2.01 -28.11
CA THR A 13 -8.23 -3.30 -28.52
C THR A 13 -8.91 -4.00 -27.33
N PRO A 14 -9.86 -4.94 -27.55
CA PRO A 14 -10.55 -5.63 -26.45
C PRO A 14 -9.62 -6.34 -25.45
N ARG A 15 -8.46 -6.83 -25.90
CA ARG A 15 -7.39 -7.39 -25.03
C ARG A 15 -6.72 -6.31 -24.18
N GLN A 16 -6.35 -5.19 -24.79
CA GLN A 16 -5.77 -4.05 -24.09
C GLN A 16 -6.78 -3.42 -23.12
N ARG A 17 -8.08 -3.38 -23.43
CA ARG A 17 -9.13 -2.91 -22.51
C ARG A 17 -9.22 -3.77 -21.25
N ARG A 18 -9.06 -5.09 -21.36
CA ARG A 18 -9.02 -5.99 -20.18
C ARG A 18 -7.79 -5.73 -19.31
N GLN A 19 -6.63 -5.50 -19.93
CA GLN A 19 -5.37 -5.24 -19.22
C GLN A 19 -5.33 -3.81 -18.61
N ALA A 20 -5.78 -2.81 -19.36
CA ALA A 20 -5.90 -1.41 -18.94
C ALA A 20 -6.97 -1.23 -17.86
N ARG A 21 -8.12 -1.93 -17.93
CA ARG A 21 -9.12 -1.93 -16.83
C ARG A 21 -8.52 -2.44 -15.52
N ARG A 22 -7.67 -3.47 -15.59
CA ARG A 22 -6.97 -4.00 -14.41
C ARG A 22 -5.94 -3.01 -13.86
N GLN A 23 -5.20 -2.33 -14.75
CA GLN A 23 -4.23 -1.28 -14.37
C GLN A 23 -4.88 0.02 -13.85
N LEU A 24 -6.03 0.43 -14.39
CA LEU A 24 -6.74 1.64 -13.97
C LEU A 24 -7.35 1.48 -12.57
N ILE A 25 -7.87 0.29 -12.25
CA ILE A 25 -8.32 -0.06 -10.89
C ILE A 25 -7.16 -0.03 -9.88
N ASP A 26 -5.93 -0.33 -10.32
CA ASP A 26 -4.74 -0.20 -9.49
C ASP A 26 -4.27 1.27 -9.35
N TYR A 27 -4.61 2.15 -10.30
CA TYR A 27 -4.21 3.57 -10.32
C TYR A 27 -5.18 4.49 -9.54
N GLU A 28 -6.49 4.29 -9.67
CA GLU A 28 -7.51 5.03 -8.89
C GLU A 28 -7.53 4.63 -7.40
N LYS A 29 -6.94 3.46 -7.07
CA LYS A 29 -6.94 2.88 -5.73
C LYS A 29 -5.58 2.99 -5.02
N VAL A 30 -4.80 4.03 -5.34
CA VAL A 30 -3.64 4.47 -4.53
C VAL A 30 -4.08 5.53 -3.51
N ILE A 31 -5.31 5.43 -3.01
CA ILE A 31 -5.71 6.10 -1.78
C ILE A 31 -5.14 5.22 -0.65
N THR A 32 -3.94 5.56 -0.20
CA THR A 32 -3.36 4.89 0.96
C THR A 32 -4.12 5.30 2.19
N LEU A 33 -4.83 4.32 2.78
CA LEU A 33 -5.64 4.49 3.99
C LEU A 33 -4.81 5.03 5.16
N TYR A 34 -3.53 4.63 5.22
CA TYR A 34 -2.61 5.02 6.29
C TYR A 34 -1.54 5.96 5.74
N ARG A 35 -1.87 7.25 5.67
CA ARG A 35 -0.96 8.29 5.16
C ARG A 35 0.23 8.50 6.08
N ASN A 36 -0.01 8.60 7.38
CA ASN A 36 1.03 8.83 8.39
C ASN A 36 2.02 7.66 8.43
N LEU A 37 1.51 6.42 8.50
CA LEU A 37 2.36 5.23 8.42
C LEU A 37 3.25 5.24 7.16
N ARG A 38 2.69 5.58 6.00
CA ARG A 38 3.47 5.65 4.75
C ARG A 38 4.52 6.76 4.76
N ALA A 39 4.22 7.91 5.38
CA ALA A 39 5.17 9.00 5.54
C ALA A 39 6.35 8.59 6.44
N GLU A 40 6.07 7.96 7.57
CA GLU A 40 7.11 7.44 8.47
C GLU A 40 7.97 6.36 7.82
N MET A 41 7.35 5.45 7.07
CA MET A 41 8.10 4.47 6.28
C MET A 41 9.05 5.15 5.29
N ALA A 42 8.61 6.20 4.61
CA ALA A 42 9.45 6.94 3.66
C ALA A 42 10.59 7.70 4.35
N ARG A 43 10.34 8.30 5.52
CA ARG A 43 11.36 9.01 6.33
C ARG A 43 12.48 8.08 6.78
N GLN A 44 12.12 6.87 7.20
CA GLN A 44 13.08 5.86 7.65
C GLN A 44 13.67 5.03 6.49
N GLY A 45 13.23 5.24 5.25
CA GLY A 45 13.67 4.45 4.10
C GLY A 45 13.20 2.99 4.13
N LEU A 46 12.15 2.67 4.89
CA LEU A 46 11.61 1.33 5.03
C LEU A 46 10.72 0.96 3.85
N THR A 47 11.01 -0.18 3.24
CA THR A 47 10.14 -0.76 2.20
C THR A 47 9.07 -1.65 2.82
N GLY A 48 7.89 -1.70 2.20
CA GLY A 48 6.82 -2.60 2.65
C GLY A 48 7.22 -4.08 2.65
N LYS A 49 8.22 -4.48 1.85
CA LYS A 49 8.78 -5.84 1.88
C LYS A 49 9.57 -6.12 3.17
N GLN A 50 10.38 -5.15 3.63
CA GLN A 50 11.15 -5.28 4.87
C GLN A 50 10.22 -5.34 6.08
N ILE A 51 9.22 -4.48 6.13
CA ILE A 51 8.23 -4.48 7.22
C ILE A 51 7.45 -5.79 7.22
N ALA A 52 6.98 -6.24 6.05
CA ALA A 52 6.27 -7.51 5.92
C ALA A 52 7.10 -8.70 6.42
N ALA A 53 8.41 -8.72 6.09
CA ALA A 53 9.31 -9.76 6.57
C ALA A 53 9.48 -9.71 8.11
N ALA A 54 9.60 -8.52 8.69
CA ALA A 54 9.78 -8.35 10.13
C ALA A 54 8.53 -8.71 10.96
N ILE A 55 7.33 -8.49 10.42
CA ILE A 55 6.07 -8.88 11.08
C ILE A 55 5.54 -10.25 10.63
N GLU A 56 6.33 -11.00 9.85
CA GLU A 56 6.05 -12.37 9.39
C GLU A 56 4.81 -12.50 8.50
N ILE A 57 4.52 -11.49 7.68
CA ILE A 57 3.41 -11.53 6.71
C ILE A 57 3.92 -11.50 5.28
N SER A 58 3.08 -11.98 4.35
CA SER A 58 3.41 -11.85 2.93
C SER A 58 3.38 -10.36 2.50
N PRO A 59 4.30 -9.91 1.61
CA PRO A 59 4.27 -8.56 1.06
C PRO A 59 2.94 -8.21 0.38
N ARG A 60 2.26 -9.22 -0.17
CA ARG A 60 0.93 -9.09 -0.76
C ARG A 60 -0.13 -8.77 0.30
N ALA A 61 -0.08 -9.42 1.46
CA ALA A 61 -0.98 -9.12 2.58
C ALA A 61 -0.73 -7.70 3.10
N PHE A 62 0.53 -7.32 3.31
CA PHE A 62 0.90 -5.95 3.72
C PHE A 62 0.34 -4.89 2.77
N SER A 63 0.53 -5.07 1.45
CA SER A 63 -0.01 -4.15 0.45
C SER A 63 -1.54 -4.08 0.49
N ARG A 64 -2.24 -5.21 0.66
CA ARG A 64 -3.71 -5.21 0.79
C ARG A 64 -4.16 -4.39 2.01
N ARG A 65 -3.45 -4.51 3.13
CA ARG A 65 -3.75 -3.74 4.35
C ARG A 65 -3.51 -2.25 4.18
N MET A 66 -2.37 -1.87 3.60
CA MET A 66 -2.08 -0.46 3.29
C MET A 66 -3.11 0.19 2.35
N THR A 67 -3.76 -0.61 1.50
CA THR A 67 -4.85 -0.15 0.61
C THR A 67 -6.25 -0.25 1.23
N GLY A 68 -6.37 -0.66 2.50
CA GLY A 68 -7.68 -0.83 3.17
C GLY A 68 -8.51 -2.01 2.67
N LYS A 69 -7.95 -2.94 1.89
CA LYS A 69 -8.67 -4.16 1.44
C LYS A 69 -8.82 -5.20 2.56
N THR A 70 -8.04 -5.06 3.62
CA THR A 70 -7.99 -5.96 4.78
C THR A 70 -7.49 -5.14 5.96
N GLU A 71 -7.98 -5.39 7.16
CA GLU A 71 -7.51 -4.69 8.35
C GLU A 71 -6.17 -5.28 8.86
N PHE A 72 -5.43 -4.48 9.63
CA PHE A 72 -4.29 -4.98 10.38
C PHE A 72 -4.76 -5.69 11.65
N GLU A 73 -4.17 -6.83 11.95
CA GLU A 73 -4.43 -7.53 13.20
C GLU A 73 -3.70 -6.85 14.35
N LEU A 74 -4.29 -6.83 15.54
CA LEU A 74 -3.71 -6.16 16.72
C LEU A 74 -2.29 -6.62 17.04
N LEU A 75 -1.99 -7.91 16.83
CA LEU A 75 -0.65 -8.46 17.04
C LEU A 75 0.39 -7.88 16.06
N GLU A 76 -0.01 -7.66 14.82
CA GLU A 76 0.86 -7.14 13.77
C GLU A 76 1.10 -5.65 13.95
N ILE A 77 0.07 -4.90 14.34
CA ILE A 77 0.18 -3.47 14.68
C ILE A 77 1.17 -3.30 15.83
N LYS A 78 1.06 -4.12 16.88
CA LYS A 78 2.00 -4.12 18.01
C LYS A 78 3.42 -4.47 17.57
N LYS A 79 3.62 -5.53 16.77
CA LYS A 79 4.95 -5.91 16.25
C LYS A 79 5.56 -4.78 15.41
N LEU A 80 4.78 -4.23 14.47
CA LEU A 80 5.21 -3.15 13.58
C LEU A 80 5.65 -1.91 14.37
N ARG A 81 4.85 -1.49 15.35
CA ARG A 81 5.18 -0.36 16.21
C ARG A 81 6.44 -0.64 17.01
N ASN A 82 6.52 -1.78 17.69
CA ASN A 82 7.65 -2.09 18.56
C ASN A 82 8.99 -2.21 17.79
N ILE A 83 8.95 -2.65 16.53
CA ILE A 83 10.17 -2.84 15.73
C ILE A 83 10.61 -1.54 15.06
N PHE A 84 9.69 -0.74 14.52
CA PHE A 84 10.03 0.39 13.63
C PHE A 84 9.60 1.76 14.15
N PHE A 85 8.55 1.84 14.99
CA PHE A 85 7.91 3.09 15.38
C PHE A 85 7.61 3.14 16.89
N SER A 86 8.58 2.75 17.74
CA SER A 86 8.42 2.73 19.20
C SER A 86 8.00 4.09 19.76
N GLU A 87 8.51 5.15 19.15
CA GLU A 87 8.31 6.56 19.53
C GLU A 87 6.94 7.11 19.14
N HIS A 88 6.20 6.44 18.24
CA HIS A 88 4.92 6.93 17.74
C HIS A 88 3.74 6.19 18.39
N THR A 89 2.60 6.86 18.51
CA THR A 89 1.36 6.26 19.02
C THR A 89 0.59 5.53 17.93
N PHE A 90 -0.29 4.62 18.34
CA PHE A 90 -1.14 3.89 17.38
C PHE A 90 -2.14 4.83 16.70
N GLU A 91 -2.69 5.81 17.44
CA GLU A 91 -3.62 6.78 16.89
C GLU A 91 -2.97 7.59 15.77
N TYR A 92 -1.71 7.99 15.93
CA TYR A 92 -0.99 8.74 14.89
C TYR A 92 -0.69 7.88 13.67
N LEU A 93 -0.15 6.68 13.85
CA LEU A 93 0.27 5.82 12.73
C LEU A 93 -0.91 5.38 11.86
N PHE A 94 -2.04 5.06 12.50
CA PHE A 94 -3.23 4.52 11.86
C PHE A 94 -4.37 5.54 11.76
N GLU A 95 -4.05 6.83 11.89
CA GLU A 95 -5.00 7.92 11.65
C GLU A 95 -5.60 7.78 10.25
N SER A 96 -6.93 7.70 10.19
CA SER A 96 -7.68 7.63 8.94
C SER A 96 -7.95 9.07 8.49
N ASP A 97 -7.53 9.40 7.27
CA ASP A 97 -7.80 10.70 6.62
C ASP A 97 -9.25 10.77 6.10
#